data_AF-A0A7J2PNB1-F1
#
_entry.id   AF-A0A7J2PNB1-F1
#
_cell.length_a   1.000
_cell.length_b   1.000
_cell.length_c   1.000
_cell.angle_alpha   90.00
_cell.angle_beta   90.00
_cell.angle_gamma   90.00
#
_symmetry.space_group_name_H-M   'P 1'
#
loop_
_entity.id
_entity.type
_entity.pdbx_description
1 polymer ?
#
loop_
_entity_poly.entity_id
_entity_poly.type
_entity_poly.pdbx_seq_one_letter_code
_entity_poly.pdbx_strand_id
1 'polypeptide(L)'
;MVNKEQQDEVNLAGQSRSQNKKNNTYKEQKGKIFIKKVILENFLSFQKDEVNFGNAKFVIIVGPNWSGKTSVFQAIKFVLGSNERDDRYTKWSSFIRDGQNHAMVEIHIQHNEDLIQIRRFVIRGQSPFYKIKRKNDTEFRKIQANEIQKEIMDLNINPDNQFAFVSQGKIDSIKNLKPFE
;
A
#
# COMPACT_ATOMS: atom_id res chain seq x y z
N MET A 1 7.38 11.47 -63.76
CA MET A 1 7.14 10.04 -63.53
C MET A 1 7.48 9.77 -62.08
N VAL A 2 6.45 9.64 -61.24
CA VAL A 2 6.56 9.50 -59.79
C VAL A 2 6.56 8.00 -59.48
N ASN A 3 7.55 7.52 -58.72
CA ASN A 3 7.70 6.11 -58.37
C ASN A 3 6.48 5.63 -57.56
N LYS A 4 5.82 4.58 -58.07
CA LYS A 4 4.63 3.96 -57.47
C LYS A 4 4.88 3.33 -56.09
N GLU A 5 6.13 3.05 -55.72
CA GLU A 5 6.48 2.42 -54.44
C GLU A 5 6.38 3.38 -53.24
N GLN A 6 6.45 4.70 -53.45
CA GLN A 6 6.31 5.69 -52.37
C GLN A 6 4.86 6.05 -52.03
N GLN A 7 3.87 5.61 -52.83
CA GLN A 7 2.45 5.85 -52.54
C GLN A 7 1.80 4.70 -51.74
N ASP A 8 2.41 3.52 -51.72
CA ASP A 8 1.86 2.37 -50.99
C ASP A 8 2.29 2.34 -49.50
N GLU A 9 3.47 2.87 -49.14
CA GLU A 9 3.88 3.01 -47.73
C GLU A 9 3.09 4.09 -46.97
N VAL A 10 2.64 5.14 -47.66
CA VAL A 10 1.87 6.23 -47.02
C VAL A 10 0.43 5.78 -46.69
N ASN A 11 -0.11 4.82 -47.44
CA ASN A 11 -1.46 4.30 -47.22
C ASN A 11 -1.56 3.19 -46.15
N LEU A 12 -0.48 2.46 -45.86
CA LEU A 12 -0.47 1.52 -44.71
C LEU A 12 -0.31 2.24 -43.36
N ALA A 13 0.37 3.40 -43.33
CA ALA A 13 0.51 4.20 -42.11
C ALA A 13 -0.80 4.89 -41.66
N GLY A 14 -1.77 5.02 -42.56
CA GLY A 14 -3.04 5.74 -42.34
C GLY A 14 -4.16 4.92 -41.68
N GLN A 15 -4.08 3.57 -41.65
CA GLN A 15 -5.19 2.73 -41.20
C GLN A 15 -5.01 2.08 -39.82
N SER A 16 -3.85 2.19 -39.18
CA SER A 16 -3.60 1.57 -37.86
C SER A 16 -3.72 2.52 -36.65
N ARG A 17 -4.08 3.80 -36.86
CA ARG A 17 -4.13 4.82 -35.78
C ARG A 17 -5.52 5.06 -35.15
N SER A 18 -6.56 4.31 -35.55
CA SER A 18 -7.93 4.56 -35.09
C SER A 18 -8.49 3.60 -34.02
N GLN A 19 -7.70 2.70 -33.43
CA GLN A 19 -8.20 1.82 -32.37
C GLN A 19 -7.21 1.67 -31.22
N ASN A 20 -7.18 2.64 -30.30
CA ASN A 20 -7.03 2.41 -28.85
C ASN A 20 -7.01 3.74 -28.08
N LYS A 21 -8.04 4.58 -28.27
CA LYS A 21 -8.45 5.52 -27.22
C LYS A 21 -9.31 4.75 -26.21
N LYS A 22 -8.68 3.88 -25.42
CA LYS A 22 -9.32 3.43 -24.18
C LYS A 22 -9.32 4.63 -23.25
N ASN A 23 -10.50 5.23 -23.12
CA ASN A 23 -10.83 6.26 -22.17
C ASN A 23 -10.54 5.76 -20.75
N ASN A 24 -9.31 5.95 -20.26
CA ASN A 24 -9.05 6.00 -18.83
C ASN A 24 -9.54 7.35 -18.32
N THR A 25 -10.85 7.47 -18.19
CA THR A 25 -11.48 8.53 -17.42
C THR A 25 -11.14 8.24 -15.96
N TYR A 26 -9.99 8.72 -15.49
CA TYR A 26 -9.73 8.83 -14.06
C TYR A 26 -10.82 9.75 -13.51
N LYS A 27 -11.86 9.17 -12.92
CA LYS A 27 -12.82 9.94 -12.13
C LYS A 27 -12.03 10.51 -10.96
N GLU A 28 -11.66 11.80 -11.03
CA GLU A 28 -11.28 12.58 -9.87
C GLU A 28 -12.49 12.66 -8.93
N GLN A 29 -12.69 11.64 -8.11
CA GLN A 29 -13.41 11.80 -6.86
C GLN A 29 -12.34 12.09 -5.80
N LYS A 30 -11.94 13.37 -5.69
CA LYS A 30 -11.08 13.85 -4.59
C LYS A 30 -11.87 13.81 -3.28
N GLY A 31 -12.07 12.60 -2.78
CA GLY A 31 -12.58 12.36 -1.46
C GLY A 31 -11.51 12.57 -0.40
N LYS A 32 -11.90 12.92 0.83
CA LYS A 32 -10.96 13.00 1.95
C LYS A 32 -10.53 11.59 2.33
N ILE A 33 -9.28 11.22 2.04
CA ILE A 33 -8.68 9.92 2.37
C ILE A 33 -7.61 10.10 3.45
N PHE A 34 -7.71 9.36 4.56
CA PHE A 34 -6.69 9.36 5.61
C PHE A 34 -6.76 8.12 6.50
N ILE A 35 -5.64 7.79 7.14
CA ILE A 35 -5.56 6.72 8.13
C ILE A 35 -6.10 7.26 9.46
N LYS A 36 -7.17 6.64 9.98
CA LYS A 36 -7.76 6.99 11.28
C LYS A 36 -7.08 6.28 12.45
N LYS A 37 -6.72 5.02 12.23
CA LYS A 37 -6.31 4.13 13.30
C LYS A 37 -5.47 2.99 12.74
N VAL A 38 -4.50 2.54 13.53
CA VAL A 38 -3.77 1.28 13.32
C VAL A 38 -3.81 0.48 14.61
N ILE A 39 -4.14 -0.81 14.52
CA ILE A 39 -4.11 -1.75 15.64
C ILE A 39 -3.03 -2.79 15.34
N LEU A 40 -2.18 -3.06 16.32
CA LEU A 40 -1.09 -4.02 16.23
C LEU A 40 -1.33 -5.13 17.24
N GLU A 41 -1.24 -6.38 16.82
CA GLU A 41 -1.33 -7.56 17.68
C GLU A 41 -0.15 -8.48 17.39
N ASN A 42 0.63 -8.78 18.43
CA ASN A 42 1.83 -9.61 18.37
C ASN A 42 2.81 -9.18 17.25
N PHE A 43 2.89 -7.89 16.96
CA PHE A 43 3.69 -7.34 15.87
C PHE A 43 4.95 -6.66 16.41
N LEU A 44 6.12 -7.21 16.12
CA LEU A 44 7.42 -6.73 16.59
C LEU A 44 7.42 -6.51 18.12
N SER A 45 7.62 -5.27 18.57
CA SER A 45 7.65 -4.89 19.98
C SER A 45 6.26 -4.83 20.63
N PHE A 46 5.17 -4.94 19.88
CA PHE A 46 3.81 -4.77 20.37
C PHE A 46 3.13 -6.12 20.65
N GLN A 47 2.58 -6.28 21.85
CA GLN A 47 1.71 -7.42 22.17
C GLN A 47 0.28 -7.13 21.70
N LYS A 48 -0.30 -6.01 22.12
CA LYS A 48 -1.57 -5.50 21.61
C LYS A 48 -1.66 -4.01 21.89
N ASP A 49 -1.69 -3.19 20.86
CA ASP A 49 -1.77 -1.73 21.00
C ASP A 49 -2.58 -1.10 19.87
N GLU A 50 -3.12 0.08 20.16
CA GLU A 50 -3.87 0.90 19.21
C GLU A 50 -3.19 2.28 19.07
N VAL A 51 -2.88 2.66 17.84
CA VAL A 51 -2.45 4.01 17.49
C VAL A 51 -3.61 4.71 16.81
N ASN A 52 -4.24 5.64 17.53
CA ASN A 52 -5.38 6.42 17.02
C ASN A 52 -4.91 7.80 16.54
N PHE A 53 -5.03 8.05 15.23
CA PHE A 53 -4.68 9.31 14.60
C PHE A 53 -5.86 10.31 14.56
N GLY A 54 -7.08 9.83 14.86
CA GLY A 54 -8.29 10.62 14.79
C GLY A 54 -8.48 11.23 13.40
N ASN A 55 -8.81 12.52 13.35
CA ASN A 55 -8.94 13.30 12.12
C ASN A 55 -7.74 14.25 11.89
N ALA A 56 -6.60 13.96 12.51
CA ALA A 56 -5.42 14.82 12.45
C ALA A 56 -4.92 14.95 11.01
N LYS A 57 -4.58 16.18 10.60
CA LYS A 57 -3.94 16.45 9.30
C LYS A 57 -2.42 16.22 9.34
N PHE A 58 -1.86 16.25 10.54
CA PHE A 58 -0.44 16.11 10.79
C PHE A 58 -0.24 15.36 12.11
N VAL A 59 0.65 14.38 12.09
CA VAL A 59 0.93 13.49 13.21
C VAL A 59 2.44 13.41 13.39
N ILE A 60 2.90 13.57 14.63
CA ILE A 60 4.28 13.29 15.02
C ILE A 60 4.26 12.11 16.00
N ILE A 61 5.05 11.08 15.72
CA ILE A 61 5.28 9.96 16.64
C ILE A 61 6.63 10.17 17.31
N VAL A 62 6.62 10.40 18.63
CA VAL A 62 7.81 10.66 19.45
C VAL A 62 7.99 9.59 20.54
N GLY A 63 9.21 9.45 21.06
CA GLY A 63 9.53 8.51 22.12
C GLY A 63 11.00 8.09 22.12
N PRO A 64 11.47 7.40 23.17
CA PRO A 64 12.86 6.93 23.29
C PRO A 64 13.28 5.99 22.15
N ASN A 65 14.59 5.79 21.98
CA ASN A 65 15.07 4.74 21.08
C ASN A 65 14.49 3.38 21.49
N TRP A 66 14.22 2.54 20.49
CA TRP A 66 13.59 1.23 20.68
C TRP A 66 12.14 1.21 21.20
N SER A 67 11.49 2.37 21.33
CA SER A 67 10.08 2.45 21.79
C SER A 67 9.01 2.00 20.76
N GLY A 68 9.40 1.35 19.67
CA GLY A 68 8.46 0.87 18.64
C GLY A 68 7.97 1.89 17.61
N LYS A 69 8.53 3.11 17.56
CA LYS A 69 8.14 4.15 16.57
C LYS A 69 8.23 3.64 15.12
N THR A 70 9.39 3.09 14.75
CA THR A 70 9.62 2.49 13.43
C THR A 70 8.69 1.30 13.19
N SER A 71 8.34 0.56 14.24
CA SER A 71 7.41 -0.57 14.15
C SER A 71 6.00 -0.14 13.75
N VAL A 72 5.52 1.04 14.18
CA VAL A 72 4.23 1.60 13.71
C VAL A 72 4.28 1.91 12.20
N PHE A 73 5.37 2.50 11.72
CA PHE A 73 5.58 2.74 10.29
C PHE A 73 5.61 1.42 9.48
N GLN A 74 6.35 0.42 9.97
CA GLN A 74 6.41 -0.90 9.35
C GLN A 74 5.04 -1.60 9.34
N ALA A 75 4.24 -1.44 10.40
CA ALA A 75 2.89 -1.98 10.46
C ALA A 75 1.98 -1.38 9.39
N ILE A 76 2.04 -0.05 9.17
CA ILE A 76 1.29 0.64 8.11
C ILE A 76 1.70 0.10 6.72
N LYS A 77 3.01 0.03 6.42
CA LYS A 77 3.47 -0.54 5.15
C LYS A 77 3.01 -1.99 4.98
N PHE A 78 3.15 -2.79 6.03
CA PHE A 78 2.76 -4.20 6.05
C PHE A 78 1.28 -4.37 5.71
N VAL A 79 0.37 -3.70 6.42
CA VAL A 79 -1.08 -3.89 6.21
C VAL A 79 -1.57 -3.31 4.88
N LEU A 80 -0.92 -2.27 4.35
CA LEU A 80 -1.20 -1.71 3.02
C LEU A 80 -0.71 -2.60 1.86
N GLY A 81 0.03 -3.68 2.16
CA GLY A 81 0.46 -4.64 1.15
C GLY A 81 1.80 -4.35 0.49
N SER A 82 2.64 -3.52 1.12
CA SER A 82 4.06 -3.35 0.78
C SER A 82 4.72 -4.71 0.55
N ASN A 83 5.52 -4.82 -0.51
CA ASN A 83 6.44 -5.95 -0.69
C ASN A 83 7.81 -5.68 -0.07
N GLU A 84 8.12 -4.41 0.19
CA GLU A 84 9.36 -4.03 0.87
C GLU A 84 9.34 -4.45 2.35
N ARG A 85 10.50 -4.91 2.81
CA ARG A 85 10.85 -5.12 4.21
C ARG A 85 12.20 -4.48 4.44
N ASP A 86 12.41 -3.94 5.64
CA ASP A 86 13.75 -3.54 6.07
C ASP A 86 14.66 -4.78 6.06
N ASP A 87 15.95 -4.60 5.72
CA ASP A 87 16.92 -5.70 5.56
C ASP A 87 17.05 -6.56 6.82
N ARG A 88 16.70 -6.01 7.99
CA ARG A 88 16.63 -6.73 9.27
C ARG A 88 15.55 -7.84 9.28
N TYR A 89 14.59 -7.82 8.36
CA TYR A 89 13.44 -8.72 8.31
C TYR A 89 13.39 -9.49 6.98
N THR A 90 13.96 -10.69 6.98
CA THR A 90 14.09 -11.52 5.77
C THR A 90 12.78 -12.14 5.29
N LYS A 91 11.82 -12.34 6.19
CA LYS A 91 10.50 -12.95 5.92
C LYS A 91 9.40 -12.29 6.74
N TRP A 92 8.15 -12.37 6.26
CA TRP A 92 6.99 -11.79 6.97
C TRP A 92 6.81 -12.34 8.39
N SER A 93 7.15 -13.61 8.63
CA SER A 93 7.10 -14.20 9.96
C SER A 93 8.12 -13.62 10.95
N SER A 94 9.10 -12.83 10.48
CA SER A 94 10.02 -12.06 11.34
C SER A 94 9.33 -10.88 12.03
N PHE A 95 8.14 -10.49 11.57
CA PHE A 95 7.32 -9.48 12.24
C PHE A 95 6.54 -10.03 13.43
N ILE A 96 6.51 -11.35 13.60
CA ILE A 96 5.85 -11.97 14.74
C ILE A 96 6.70 -11.71 15.99
N ARG A 97 6.07 -11.10 17.00
CA ARG A 97 6.66 -10.86 18.31
C ARG A 97 7.25 -12.16 18.87
N ASP A 98 8.38 -12.05 19.56
CA ASP A 98 9.03 -13.20 20.18
C ASP A 98 8.08 -13.94 21.14
N GLY A 99 8.18 -15.27 21.14
CA GLY A 99 7.26 -16.15 21.88
C GLY A 99 5.83 -16.26 21.33
N GLN A 100 5.50 -15.60 20.21
CA GLN A 100 4.17 -15.68 19.57
C GLN A 100 4.18 -16.50 18.27
N ASN A 101 3.00 -16.98 17.87
CA ASN A 101 2.81 -17.81 16.68
C ASN A 101 2.15 -17.08 15.50
N HIS A 102 1.56 -15.91 15.75
CA HIS A 102 0.96 -15.06 14.74
C HIS A 102 1.19 -13.59 15.04
N ALA A 103 1.03 -12.75 14.03
CA ALA A 103 0.87 -11.31 14.16
C ALA A 103 -0.28 -10.84 13.27
N MET A 104 -0.92 -9.75 13.68
CA MET A 104 -1.97 -9.09 12.92
C MET A 104 -1.78 -7.58 13.00
N VAL A 105 -1.96 -6.91 11.87
CA VAL A 105 -2.10 -5.46 11.82
C VAL A 105 -3.44 -5.14 11.18
N GLU A 106 -4.20 -4.25 11.81
CA GLU A 106 -5.43 -3.68 11.29
C GLU A 106 -5.22 -2.20 11.00
N ILE A 107 -5.71 -1.72 9.86
CA ILE A 107 -5.73 -0.31 9.51
C ILE A 107 -7.15 0.13 9.23
N HIS A 108 -7.51 1.31 9.72
CA HIS A 108 -8.78 1.96 9.41
C HIS A 108 -8.50 3.15 8.50
N ILE A 109 -8.98 3.07 7.27
CA ILE A 109 -8.86 4.13 6.27
C ILE A 109 -10.23 4.79 6.13
N GLN A 110 -10.29 6.08 6.41
CA GLN A 110 -11.46 6.89 6.10
C GLN A 110 -11.38 7.30 4.63
N HIS A 111 -12.43 7.05 3.86
CA HIS A 111 -12.63 7.60 2.52
C HIS A 111 -13.99 8.29 2.51
N ASN A 112 -14.00 9.64 2.56
CA ASN A 112 -15.22 10.42 2.74
C ASN A 112 -15.99 9.99 4.01
N GLU A 113 -17.18 9.42 3.86
CA GLU A 113 -18.03 8.91 4.94
C GLU A 113 -17.86 7.40 5.17
N ASP A 114 -17.08 6.72 4.32
CA ASP A 114 -16.87 5.29 4.38
C ASP A 114 -15.61 4.96 5.19
N LEU A 115 -15.75 3.96 6.06
CA LEU A 115 -14.65 3.40 6.81
C LEU A 115 -14.31 2.03 6.22
N ILE A 116 -13.07 1.89 5.75
CA ILE A 116 -12.51 0.65 5.25
C ILE A 116 -11.54 0.13 6.30
N GLN A 117 -11.79 -1.08 6.79
CA GLN A 117 -10.94 -1.75 7.76
C GLN A 117 -10.26 -2.94 7.09
N ILE A 118 -8.93 -2.96 7.09
CA ILE A 118 -8.13 -4.02 6.49
C ILE A 118 -7.27 -4.64 7.57
N ARG A 119 -7.31 -5.97 7.66
CA ARG A 119 -6.42 -6.78 8.50
C ARG A 119 -5.47 -7.57 7.63
N ARG A 120 -4.18 -7.54 7.95
CA ARG A 120 -3.18 -8.47 7.40
C ARG A 120 -2.65 -9.35 8.52
N PHE A 121 -2.67 -10.66 8.28
CA PHE A 121 -2.20 -11.67 9.22
C PHE A 121 -0.92 -12.30 8.71
N VAL A 122 -0.05 -12.68 9.63
CA VAL A 122 1.05 -13.62 9.37
C VAL A 122 1.06 -14.67 10.48
N ILE A 123 1.14 -15.95 10.09
CA ILE A 123 1.19 -17.09 10.99
C ILE A 123 2.44 -17.89 10.63
N ARG A 124 3.19 -18.39 11.63
CA ARG A 124 4.38 -19.21 11.36
C ARG A 124 4.02 -20.42 10.48
N GLY A 125 4.80 -20.62 9.42
CA GLY A 125 4.57 -21.73 8.47
C GLY A 125 3.44 -21.51 7.47
N GLN A 126 2.77 -20.35 7.47
CA GLN A 126 1.69 -20.06 6.52
C GLN A 126 1.97 -18.79 5.71
N SER A 127 1.39 -18.71 4.52
CA SER A 127 1.37 -17.49 3.72
C SER A 127 0.51 -16.41 4.40
N PRO A 128 0.94 -15.14 4.38
CA PRO A 128 0.11 -14.03 4.87
C PRO A 128 -1.22 -13.96 4.14
N PHE A 129 -2.27 -13.56 4.84
CA PHE A 129 -3.61 -13.39 4.28
C PHE A 129 -4.30 -12.15 4.82
N TYR A 130 -5.35 -11.73 4.11
CA TYR A 130 -6.08 -10.52 4.44
C TYR A 130 -7.52 -10.81 4.85
N LYS A 131 -8.05 -9.90 5.67
CA LYS A 131 -9.49 -9.72 5.83
C LYS A 131 -9.86 -8.26 5.65
N ILE A 132 -11.06 -7.99 5.16
CA ILE A 132 -11.57 -6.63 4.97
C ILE A 132 -12.98 -6.52 5.56
N LYS A 133 -13.32 -5.33 6.06
CA LYS A 133 -14.65 -4.95 6.50
C LYS A 133 -14.93 -3.51 6.03
N ARG A 134 -16.06 -3.30 5.36
CA ARG A 134 -16.56 -1.98 4.94
C ARG A 134 -17.72 -1.53 5.82
N LYS A 135 -18.17 -0.28 5.65
CA LYS A 135 -19.25 0.35 6.42
C LYS A 135 -20.52 -0.52 6.57
N ASN A 136 -20.92 -1.23 5.52
CA ASN A 136 -22.14 -2.04 5.51
C ASN A 136 -21.91 -3.52 5.86
N ASP A 137 -20.65 -3.93 6.09
CA ASP A 137 -20.33 -5.30 6.46
C ASP A 137 -20.54 -5.49 7.96
N THR A 138 -21.18 -6.59 8.37
CA THR A 138 -21.30 -6.95 9.80
C THR A 138 -19.98 -7.48 10.35
N GLU A 139 -19.27 -8.28 9.55
CA GLU A 139 -18.08 -9.04 9.95
C GLU A 139 -16.93 -8.89 8.94
N PHE A 140 -15.71 -9.20 9.40
CA PHE A 140 -14.54 -9.26 8.52
C PHE A 140 -14.59 -10.49 7.61
N ARG A 141 -14.50 -10.29 6.30
CA ARG A 141 -14.42 -11.38 5.32
C ARG A 141 -12.99 -11.58 4.81
N LYS A 142 -12.59 -12.82 4.52
CA LYS A 142 -11.32 -13.10 3.84
C LYS A 142 -11.33 -12.50 2.43
N ILE A 143 -10.18 -12.01 1.99
CA ILE A 143 -10.01 -11.39 0.68
C ILE A 143 -8.63 -11.74 0.12
N GLN A 144 -8.53 -11.86 -1.20
CA GLN A 144 -7.27 -12.16 -1.87
C GLN A 144 -6.34 -10.94 -1.89
N ALA A 145 -5.02 -11.18 -1.93
CA ALA A 145 -4.04 -10.11 -1.89
C ALA A 145 -4.10 -9.17 -3.12
N ASN A 146 -4.42 -9.71 -4.30
CA ASN A 146 -4.61 -8.94 -5.54
C ASN A 146 -5.82 -7.99 -5.45
N GLU A 147 -6.90 -8.38 -4.79
CA GLU A 147 -8.07 -7.53 -4.57
C GLU A 147 -7.75 -6.41 -3.57
N ILE A 148 -6.99 -6.69 -2.51
CA ILE A 148 -6.48 -5.65 -1.62
C ILE A 148 -5.57 -4.67 -2.36
N GLN A 149 -4.67 -5.14 -3.23
CA GLN A 149 -3.82 -4.26 -4.02
C GLN A 149 -4.65 -3.32 -4.90
N LYS A 150 -5.69 -3.83 -5.56
CA LYS A 150 -6.62 -2.99 -6.34
C LYS A 150 -7.30 -1.95 -5.46
N GLU A 151 -7.83 -2.34 -4.30
CA GLU A 151 -8.46 -1.39 -3.37
C GLU A 151 -7.51 -0.30 -2.89
N ILE A 152 -6.27 -0.66 -2.56
CA ILE A 152 -5.25 0.32 -2.14
C ILE A 152 -4.86 1.26 -3.29
N MET A 153 -4.78 0.74 -4.52
CA MET A 153 -4.55 1.55 -5.74
C MET A 153 -5.74 2.47 -6.05
N ASP A 154 -6.97 2.02 -5.85
CA ASP A 154 -8.18 2.83 -6.07
C ASP A 154 -8.28 3.98 -5.05
N LEU A 155 -7.70 3.80 -3.87
CA LEU A 155 -7.50 4.88 -2.87
C LEU A 155 -6.31 5.80 -3.20
N ASN A 156 -5.62 5.58 -4.32
CA ASN A 156 -4.41 6.28 -4.75
C ASN A 156 -3.27 6.21 -3.71
N ILE A 157 -3.19 5.10 -2.98
CA ILE A 157 -2.13 4.82 -2.01
C ILE A 157 -1.18 3.81 -2.64
N ASN A 158 0.12 4.07 -2.58
CA ASN A 158 1.14 3.10 -2.92
C ASN A 158 2.14 2.98 -1.76
N PRO A 159 2.12 1.90 -0.96
CA PRO A 159 3.01 1.75 0.19
C PRO A 159 4.49 1.58 -0.19
N ASP A 160 4.78 1.25 -1.45
CA ASP A 160 6.14 1.10 -1.99
C ASP A 160 6.61 2.37 -2.74
N ASN A 161 5.79 3.45 -2.81
CA ASN A 161 6.22 4.74 -3.37
C ASN A 161 7.19 5.44 -2.40
N GLN A 162 8.47 5.49 -2.78
CA GLN A 162 9.54 6.05 -1.95
C GLN A 162 9.43 7.56 -1.70
N PHE A 163 8.67 8.31 -2.51
CA PHE A 163 8.39 9.73 -2.26
C PHE A 163 7.32 9.97 -1.19
N ALA A 164 6.48 8.97 -0.91
CA ALA A 164 5.44 9.03 0.13
C ALA A 164 5.81 8.22 1.38
N PHE A 165 6.50 7.10 1.21
CA PHE A 165 6.92 6.19 2.27
C PHE A 165 8.45 6.10 2.34
N VAL A 166 9.07 7.04 3.05
CA VAL A 166 10.52 7.07 3.25
C VAL A 166 10.91 6.26 4.49
N SER A 167 11.51 5.09 4.29
CA SER A 167 12.07 4.31 5.41
C SER A 167 13.35 4.95 5.96
N GLN A 168 13.69 4.64 7.21
CA GLN A 168 14.96 5.07 7.81
C GLN A 168 16.15 4.62 6.95
N GLY A 169 17.09 5.54 6.69
CA GLY A 169 18.29 5.27 5.89
C GLY A 169 18.07 5.25 4.36
N LYS A 170 16.84 5.38 3.86
CA LYS A 170 16.53 5.43 2.41
C LYS A 170 16.59 6.85 1.81
N ILE A 171 16.93 7.87 2.61
CA ILE A 171 16.97 9.25 2.12
C ILE A 171 18.05 9.45 1.04
N ASP A 172 19.19 8.77 1.19
CA ASP A 172 20.27 8.83 0.19
C ASP A 172 19.87 8.15 -1.12
N SER A 173 19.00 7.14 -1.07
CA SER A 173 18.43 6.53 -2.27
C SER A 173 17.63 7.54 -3.07
N ILE A 174 16.82 8.37 -2.39
CA ILE A 174 16.03 9.42 -3.05
C ILE A 174 16.95 10.50 -3.63
N LYS A 175 17.99 10.89 -2.90
CA LYS A 175 18.98 11.89 -3.35
C LYS A 175 19.71 11.43 -4.61
N ASN A 176 19.96 10.12 -4.75
CA ASN A 176 20.74 9.54 -5.83
C ASN A 176 19.88 8.90 -6.95
N LEU A 177 18.55 9.10 -6.93
CA LEU A 177 17.66 8.61 -7.97
C LEU A 177 18.07 9.16 -9.33
N LYS A 178 18.16 8.26 -10.32
CA LYS A 178 18.38 8.67 -11.71
C LYS A 178 17.07 9.14 -12.32
N PRO A 179 17.10 10.05 -13.32
CA PRO A 179 15.87 10.59 -13.95
C PRO A 179 14.92 9.56 -14.60
N PHE A 180 15.35 8.31 -14.75
CA PHE A 180 14.61 7.24 -15.42
C PHE A 180 14.14 6.14 -14.46
N GLU A 181 14.42 6.31 -13.15
CA GLU A 181 14.03 5.41 -12.05
C GLU A 181 12.93 6.08 -11.20
#